data_AF-A0A349X7H2-F1
#
_entry.id   AF-A0A349X7H2-F1
#
_cell.length_a   1.000
_cell.length_b   1.000
_cell.length_c   1.000
_cell.angle_alpha   90.00
_cell.angle_beta   90.00
_cell.angle_gamma   90.00
#
_symmetry.space_group_name_H-M   'P 1'
#
loop_
_entity.id
_entity.type
_entity.pdbx_description
1 polymer ?
#
loop_
_entity_poly.entity_id
_entity_poly.type
_entity_poly.pdbx_seq_one_letter_code
_entity_poly.pdbx_strand_id
1 'polypeptide(L)'
;MKKLFRTLTFLILVVPAFSANAGFPNDLSDVVFTEAPQVKGWPVTTSMSLSIGGGIINVPFSATNSWPRVTIFNTVVNANVWGIVQENGVWKAGTWDYLRPGGTSKVATAFTPSHFLFISGAPRQRVGDIYGFFVSGIARAGLPHNITQRSNYVAYEWGRGVVFVEGQTPEPEPEPPVIHGALNLLMEEPAPD
;
A
#
# COMPACT_ATOMS: atom_id res chain seq x y z
N MET A 1 -18.31 66.55 -10.46
CA MET A 1 -17.48 65.33 -10.53
C MET A 1 -18.24 64.20 -9.82
N LYS A 2 -18.82 63.25 -10.55
CA LYS A 2 -19.56 62.10 -9.98
C LYS A 2 -18.61 60.88 -9.96
N LYS A 3 -18.25 60.38 -8.77
CA LYS A 3 -17.46 59.15 -8.63
C LYS A 3 -18.40 57.95 -8.59
N LEU A 4 -18.29 57.10 -9.60
CA LEU A 4 -19.03 55.84 -9.75
C LEU A 4 -18.30 54.76 -8.93
N PHE A 5 -18.85 54.34 -7.80
CA PHE A 5 -18.37 53.15 -7.08
C PHE A 5 -18.93 51.91 -7.77
N ARG A 6 -18.04 51.12 -8.40
CA ARG A 6 -18.35 49.77 -8.88
C ARG A 6 -18.17 48.79 -7.71
N THR A 7 -19.27 48.28 -7.18
CA THR A 7 -19.28 47.16 -6.23
C THR A 7 -18.96 45.88 -7.01
N LEU A 8 -17.84 45.25 -6.71
CA LEU A 8 -17.46 43.94 -7.24
C LEU A 8 -17.90 42.87 -6.23
N THR A 9 -18.98 42.16 -6.53
CA THR A 9 -19.44 41.02 -5.73
C THR A 9 -18.59 39.81 -6.07
N PHE A 10 -17.75 39.35 -5.13
CA PHE A 10 -17.08 38.06 -5.22
C PHE A 10 -18.07 36.96 -4.83
N LEU A 11 -18.49 36.17 -5.83
CA LEU A 11 -19.23 34.92 -5.60
C LEU A 11 -18.21 33.85 -5.19
N ILE A 12 -18.10 33.58 -3.89
CA ILE A 12 -17.30 32.46 -3.38
C ILE A 12 -18.09 31.18 -3.65
N LEU A 13 -17.69 30.46 -4.70
CA LEU A 13 -18.14 29.11 -4.98
C LEU A 13 -17.49 28.18 -3.94
N VAL A 14 -18.24 27.82 -2.90
CA VAL A 14 -17.85 26.76 -1.97
C VAL A 14 -18.04 25.44 -2.70
N VAL A 15 -16.98 24.96 -3.35
CA VAL A 15 -16.96 23.59 -3.89
C VAL A 15 -16.77 22.65 -2.70
N PRO A 16 -17.72 21.74 -2.41
CA PRO A 16 -17.47 20.69 -1.43
C PRO A 16 -16.29 19.85 -1.93
N ALA A 17 -15.18 19.87 -1.19
CA ALA A 17 -14.08 18.95 -1.41
C ALA A 17 -14.56 17.56 -1.03
N PHE A 18 -15.13 16.83 -1.98
CA PHE A 18 -15.26 15.39 -1.87
C PHE A 18 -13.83 14.83 -1.88
N SER A 19 -13.31 14.48 -0.70
CA SER A 19 -12.13 13.62 -0.62
C SER A 19 -12.53 12.27 -1.18
N ALA A 20 -12.38 12.09 -2.50
CA ALA A 20 -12.34 10.77 -3.08
C ALA A 20 -11.24 10.00 -2.34
N ASN A 21 -11.61 8.88 -1.72
CA ASN A 21 -10.62 7.99 -1.13
C ASN A 21 -9.81 7.45 -2.31
N ALA A 22 -8.65 8.04 -2.58
CA ALA A 22 -7.83 7.63 -3.72
C ALA A 22 -7.53 6.15 -3.54
N GLY A 23 -7.77 5.36 -4.60
CA GLY A 23 -7.39 3.95 -4.62
C GLY A 23 -5.89 3.79 -4.33
N PHE A 24 -5.49 2.57 -3.97
CA PHE A 24 -4.07 2.27 -3.79
C PHE A 24 -3.30 2.57 -5.09
N PRO A 25 -2.12 3.21 -5.04
CA PRO A 25 -1.46 3.68 -6.24
C PRO A 25 -0.85 2.53 -7.04
N ASN A 26 -0.86 2.67 -8.37
CA ASN A 26 -0.31 1.67 -9.30
C ASN A 26 1.23 1.64 -9.34
N ASP A 27 1.88 2.68 -8.81
CA ASP A 27 3.33 2.78 -8.61
C ASP A 27 3.64 3.64 -7.36
N LEU A 28 4.92 3.86 -7.07
CA LEU A 28 5.37 4.61 -5.89
C LEU A 28 5.68 6.10 -6.17
N SER A 29 5.42 6.61 -7.37
CA SER A 29 5.83 7.97 -7.79
C SER A 29 5.18 9.05 -6.91
N ASP A 30 3.87 8.94 -6.71
CA ASP A 30 3.05 9.85 -5.90
C ASP A 30 3.04 9.52 -4.40
N VAL A 31 3.70 8.43 -3.98
CA VAL A 31 3.80 8.07 -2.56
C VAL A 31 4.87 8.93 -1.88
N VAL A 32 4.49 9.57 -0.78
CA VAL A 32 5.40 10.41 0.02
C VAL A 32 6.18 9.54 1.00
N PHE A 33 7.49 9.40 0.79
CA PHE A 33 8.38 8.69 1.68
C PHE A 33 8.94 9.64 2.74
N THR A 34 8.60 9.42 4.02
CA THR A 34 8.83 10.42 5.06
C THR A 34 10.23 10.41 5.67
N GLU A 35 10.90 9.25 5.71
CA GLU A 35 12.23 9.14 6.35
C GLU A 35 13.38 8.90 5.37
N ALA A 36 13.11 8.25 4.23
CA ALA A 36 14.13 7.92 3.23
C ALA A 36 13.53 8.02 1.80
N PRO A 37 13.40 9.26 1.26
CA PRO A 37 12.75 9.52 -0.03
C PRO A 37 13.31 8.70 -1.21
N GLN A 38 14.60 8.37 -1.17
CA GLN A 38 15.30 7.64 -2.21
C GLN A 38 14.84 6.17 -2.38
N VAL A 39 14.24 5.56 -1.35
CA VAL A 39 13.91 4.13 -1.34
C VAL A 39 12.88 3.77 -2.41
N LYS A 40 11.97 4.69 -2.76
CA LYS A 40 11.00 4.49 -3.83
C LYS A 40 11.65 4.16 -5.18
N GLY A 41 12.86 4.68 -5.42
CA GLY A 41 13.63 4.47 -6.64
C GLY A 41 14.67 3.35 -6.56
N TRP A 42 14.75 2.62 -5.44
CA TRP A 42 15.69 1.51 -5.32
C TRP A 42 15.28 0.34 -6.24
N PRO A 43 16.25 -0.38 -6.82
CA PRO A 43 15.97 -1.55 -7.65
C PRO A 43 15.17 -2.62 -6.90
N VAL A 44 14.19 -3.20 -7.59
CA VAL A 44 13.46 -4.38 -7.12
C VAL A 44 14.29 -5.62 -7.43
N THR A 45 14.86 -6.26 -6.41
CA THR A 45 15.78 -7.42 -6.60
C THR A 45 15.36 -8.66 -5.80
N THR A 46 14.36 -8.54 -4.94
CA THR A 46 13.84 -9.64 -4.13
C THR A 46 12.33 -9.71 -4.31
N SER A 47 11.79 -10.93 -4.34
CA SER A 47 10.35 -11.12 -4.22
C SER A 47 9.94 -11.07 -2.76
N MET A 48 8.72 -10.60 -2.50
CA MET A 48 8.06 -10.60 -1.21
C MET A 48 6.58 -10.96 -1.40
N SER A 49 6.07 -11.80 -0.51
CA SER A 49 4.63 -12.07 -0.36
C SER A 49 4.16 -11.65 1.02
N LEU A 50 2.83 -11.55 1.19
CA LEU A 50 2.22 -11.05 2.42
C LEU A 50 1.10 -11.97 2.88
N SER A 51 1.08 -12.29 4.17
CA SER A 51 -0.09 -12.85 4.84
C SER A 51 -0.26 -12.23 6.21
N ILE A 52 -1.51 -11.93 6.57
CA ILE A 52 -1.87 -11.37 7.87
C ILE A 52 -2.94 -12.25 8.50
N GLY A 53 -2.68 -12.71 9.71
CA GLY A 53 -3.55 -13.61 10.45
C GLY A 53 -2.99 -13.93 11.83
N GLY A 54 -3.86 -14.29 12.78
CA GLY A 54 -3.44 -14.66 14.15
C GLY A 54 -2.64 -13.57 14.88
N GLY A 55 -2.84 -12.29 14.54
CA GLY A 55 -2.08 -11.17 15.12
C GLY A 55 -0.65 -11.02 14.59
N ILE A 56 -0.30 -11.69 13.49
CA ILE A 56 1.02 -11.65 12.85
C ILE A 56 0.90 -11.10 11.43
N ILE A 57 1.85 -10.25 11.06
CA ILE A 57 2.11 -9.81 9.69
C ILE A 57 3.35 -10.57 9.20
N ASN A 58 3.16 -11.46 8.24
CA ASN A 58 4.23 -12.21 7.61
C ASN A 58 4.61 -11.56 6.29
N VAL A 59 5.89 -11.23 6.16
CA VAL A 59 6.53 -10.59 5.01
C VAL A 59 7.72 -11.41 4.49
N PRO A 60 7.56 -12.71 4.17
CA PRO A 60 8.66 -13.50 3.63
C PRO A 60 9.21 -12.87 2.36
N PHE A 61 10.54 -12.77 2.28
CA PHE A 61 11.25 -12.21 1.14
C PHE A 61 12.50 -13.04 0.82
N SER A 62 12.81 -13.20 -0.47
CA SER A 62 13.87 -14.11 -0.92
C SER A 62 15.28 -13.71 -0.45
N ALA A 63 15.51 -12.44 -0.14
CA ALA A 63 16.78 -11.94 0.37
C ALA A 63 16.95 -12.00 1.91
N THR A 64 16.06 -12.68 2.64
CA THR A 64 16.03 -12.67 4.13
C THR A 64 17.33 -13.07 4.82
N ASN A 65 18.18 -13.87 4.17
CA ASN A 65 19.49 -14.27 4.68
C ASN A 65 20.69 -13.75 3.88
N SER A 66 20.47 -13.12 2.72
CA SER A 66 21.54 -12.75 1.78
C SER A 66 21.95 -11.29 1.86
N TRP A 67 21.05 -10.39 2.27
CA TRP A 67 21.42 -8.99 2.44
C TRP A 67 22.42 -8.79 3.58
N PRO A 68 23.40 -7.87 3.43
CA PRO A 68 24.41 -7.61 4.45
C PRO A 68 23.81 -7.24 5.80
N ARG A 69 24.48 -7.59 6.88
CA ARG A 69 24.00 -7.35 8.25
C ARG A 69 24.62 -6.08 8.81
N VAL A 70 23.88 -5.37 9.64
CA VAL A 70 24.37 -4.23 10.42
C VAL A 70 23.86 -4.31 11.85
N THR A 71 24.58 -3.69 12.78
CA THR A 71 24.16 -3.60 14.18
C THR A 71 23.54 -2.24 14.44
N ILE A 72 22.26 -2.23 14.85
CA ILE A 72 21.51 -1.04 15.22
C ILE A 72 20.98 -1.25 16.64
N PHE A 73 21.23 -0.32 17.56
CA PHE A 73 20.83 -0.42 18.97
C PHE A 73 21.17 -1.80 19.59
N ASN A 74 22.41 -2.27 19.39
CA ASN A 74 22.89 -3.60 19.82
C ASN A 74 22.13 -4.81 19.25
N THR A 75 21.33 -4.63 18.20
CA THR A 75 20.62 -5.69 17.51
C THR A 75 21.12 -5.84 16.07
N VAL A 76 21.42 -7.08 15.67
CA VAL A 76 21.81 -7.39 14.28
C VAL A 76 20.56 -7.47 13.40
N VAL A 77 20.52 -6.64 12.37
CA VAL A 77 19.41 -6.50 11.43
C VAL A 77 19.94 -6.45 9.99
N ASN A 78 19.11 -6.77 9.00
CA ASN A 78 19.49 -6.72 7.59
C ASN A 78 18.43 -6.11 6.67
N ALA A 79 17.26 -5.76 7.19
CA ALA A 79 16.23 -5.10 6.39
C ALA A 79 15.36 -4.18 7.24
N ASN A 80 14.71 -3.23 6.57
CA ASN A 80 13.57 -2.50 7.10
C ASN A 80 12.27 -3.03 6.50
N VAL A 81 11.22 -3.11 7.32
CA VAL A 81 9.86 -3.35 6.84
C VAL A 81 9.12 -2.03 6.78
N TRP A 82 8.41 -1.83 5.67
CA TRP A 82 7.70 -0.60 5.33
C TRP A 82 6.20 -0.80 5.34
N GLY A 83 5.49 0.28 5.61
CA GLY A 83 4.06 0.42 5.45
C GLY A 83 3.75 1.61 4.56
N ILE A 84 2.81 1.45 3.64
CA ILE A 84 2.22 2.52 2.84
C ILE A 84 0.80 2.71 3.35
N VAL A 85 0.51 3.88 3.91
CA VAL A 85 -0.75 4.20 4.57
C VAL A 85 -1.33 5.47 3.97
N GLN A 86 -2.66 5.60 3.94
CA GLN A 86 -3.32 6.81 3.50
C GLN A 86 -3.54 7.75 4.69
N GLU A 87 -3.04 8.96 4.60
CA GLU A 87 -3.23 10.01 5.60
C GLU A 87 -3.73 11.28 4.91
N ASN A 88 -4.92 11.75 5.29
CA ASN A 88 -5.55 12.95 4.73
C ASN A 88 -5.61 12.94 3.18
N GLY A 89 -5.93 11.77 2.60
CA GLY A 89 -6.01 11.57 1.15
C GLY A 89 -4.66 11.40 0.44
N VAL A 90 -3.54 11.44 1.15
CA VAL A 90 -2.20 11.28 0.59
C VAL A 90 -1.61 9.95 1.03
N TRP A 91 -1.08 9.17 0.07
CA TRP A 91 -0.35 7.95 0.36
C TRP A 91 1.05 8.28 0.88
N LYS A 92 1.38 7.75 2.06
CA LYS A 92 2.68 7.95 2.71
C LYS A 92 3.33 6.61 3.03
N ALA A 93 4.64 6.53 2.83
CA ALA A 93 5.45 5.37 3.17
C ALA A 93 6.41 5.68 4.33
N GLY A 94 6.45 4.78 5.29
CA GLY A 94 7.43 4.80 6.37
C GLY A 94 7.75 3.39 6.84
N THR A 95 8.94 3.22 7.37
CA THR A 95 9.32 2.04 8.14
C THR A 95 8.59 2.05 9.46
N TRP A 96 8.26 0.86 9.93
CA TRP A 96 7.66 0.64 11.24
C TRP A 96 8.47 -0.35 12.07
N ASP A 97 9.41 -1.08 11.47
CA ASP A 97 10.32 -1.97 12.20
C ASP A 97 11.57 -2.35 11.39
N TYR A 98 12.48 -3.06 12.05
CA TYR A 98 13.64 -3.74 11.48
C TYR A 98 13.41 -5.26 11.44
N LEU A 99 13.94 -5.93 10.41
CA LEU A 99 13.99 -7.39 10.35
C LEU A 99 15.40 -7.89 10.67
N ARG A 100 15.47 -8.95 11.47
CA ARG A 100 16.70 -9.71 11.71
C ARG A 100 16.97 -10.63 10.52
N PRO A 101 18.22 -11.08 10.30
CA PRO A 101 18.52 -12.12 9.32
C PRO A 101 17.65 -13.37 9.56
N GLY A 102 17.00 -13.86 8.50
CA GLY A 102 16.05 -14.97 8.55
C GLY A 102 14.68 -14.62 9.15
N GLY A 103 14.50 -13.40 9.66
CA GLY A 103 13.24 -12.91 10.20
C GLY A 103 12.32 -12.43 9.10
N THR A 104 11.07 -12.89 9.14
CA THR A 104 10.05 -12.59 8.10
C THR A 104 8.70 -12.23 8.71
N SER A 105 8.61 -12.03 10.01
CA SER A 105 7.33 -11.84 10.70
C SER A 105 7.43 -10.78 11.79
N LYS A 106 6.31 -10.10 12.02
CA LYS A 106 6.15 -9.12 13.08
C LYS A 106 4.75 -9.20 13.68
N VAL A 107 4.64 -8.84 14.95
CA VAL A 107 3.33 -8.71 15.60
C VAL A 107 2.57 -7.54 14.97
N ALA A 108 1.29 -7.74 14.66
CA ALA A 108 0.45 -6.72 14.04
C ALA A 108 0.30 -5.45 14.91
N THR A 109 0.47 -5.59 16.22
CA THR A 109 0.49 -4.47 17.18
C THR A 109 1.69 -3.53 17.01
N ALA A 110 2.74 -3.95 16.30
CA ALA A 110 3.86 -3.07 15.91
C ALA A 110 3.53 -2.24 14.66
N PHE A 111 2.48 -2.59 13.90
CA PHE A 111 2.02 -1.81 12.75
C PHE A 111 1.04 -0.72 13.20
N THR A 112 1.54 0.20 14.01
CA THR A 112 0.77 1.28 14.66
C THR A 112 1.49 2.62 14.45
N PRO A 113 0.78 3.77 14.49
CA PRO A 113 1.40 5.06 14.16
C PRO A 113 2.63 5.42 15.01
N SER A 114 2.70 4.96 16.27
CA SER A 114 3.86 5.22 17.15
C SER A 114 5.15 4.58 16.66
N HIS A 115 5.08 3.59 15.76
CA HIS A 115 6.23 2.93 15.17
C HIS A 115 6.71 3.60 13.89
N PHE A 116 5.85 4.39 13.22
CA PHE A 116 6.20 5.14 12.03
C PHE A 116 6.88 6.46 12.39
N LEU A 117 7.92 6.80 11.64
CA LEU A 117 8.51 8.13 11.70
C LEU A 117 7.73 9.09 10.78
N PHE A 118 7.21 10.17 11.37
CA PHE A 118 6.55 11.29 10.67
C PHE A 118 5.26 10.97 9.91
N ILE A 119 4.60 9.87 10.27
CA ILE A 119 3.24 9.56 9.84
C ILE A 119 2.36 9.57 11.09
N SER A 120 1.54 10.62 11.24
CA SER A 120 0.63 10.77 12.39
C SER A 120 -0.65 9.95 12.25
N GLY A 121 -1.00 9.61 11.01
CA GLY A 121 -2.16 8.82 10.64
C GLY A 121 -1.95 7.38 11.08
N ALA A 122 -2.78 6.93 12.01
CA ALA A 122 -2.79 5.55 12.42
C ALA A 122 -3.22 4.65 11.26
N PRO A 123 -2.47 3.60 10.88
CA PRO A 123 -3.14 2.39 10.41
C PRO A 123 -4.11 1.96 11.50
N ARG A 124 -5.41 2.17 11.26
CA ARG A 124 -6.47 1.79 12.20
C ARG A 124 -6.83 0.32 12.08
N GLN A 125 -6.29 -0.36 11.06
CA GLN A 125 -6.48 -1.78 10.84
C GLN A 125 -7.97 -2.15 10.82
N ARG A 126 -8.82 -1.27 10.27
CA ARG A 126 -10.25 -1.55 10.15
C ARG A 126 -10.46 -2.44 8.95
N VAL A 127 -11.38 -3.40 9.08
CA VAL A 127 -11.74 -4.26 7.95
C VAL A 127 -12.11 -3.39 6.74
N GLY A 128 -11.47 -3.65 5.61
CA GLY A 128 -11.62 -2.86 4.38
C GLY A 128 -10.61 -1.72 4.18
N ASP A 129 -9.83 -1.35 5.20
CA ASP A 129 -8.72 -0.40 5.01
C ASP A 129 -7.64 -1.03 4.10
N ILE A 130 -7.10 -0.25 3.16
CA ILE A 130 -6.03 -0.72 2.28
C ILE A 130 -4.67 -0.18 2.74
N TYR A 131 -3.69 -1.06 2.78
CA TYR A 131 -2.31 -0.76 3.15
C TYR A 131 -1.33 -1.39 2.16
N GLY A 132 -0.19 -0.74 1.93
CA GLY A 132 0.91 -1.32 1.18
C GLY A 132 2.02 -1.82 2.11
N PHE A 133 2.71 -2.87 1.72
CA PHE A 133 3.84 -3.44 2.44
C PHE A 133 4.96 -3.77 1.48
N PHE A 134 6.20 -3.55 1.91
CA PHE A 134 7.40 -4.01 1.22
C PHE A 134 8.58 -4.05 2.20
N VAL A 135 9.70 -4.58 1.72
CA VAL A 135 10.93 -4.70 2.48
C VAL A 135 12.07 -4.02 1.70
N SER A 136 13.00 -3.37 2.40
CA SER A 136 14.20 -2.79 1.78
C SER A 136 15.45 -3.10 2.59
N GLY A 137 16.62 -2.86 1.98
CA GLY A 137 17.83 -2.62 2.75
C GLY A 137 17.62 -1.54 3.82
N ILE A 138 18.52 -1.49 4.80
CA ILE A 138 18.47 -0.56 5.92
C ILE A 138 18.50 0.88 5.42
N ALA A 139 17.42 1.60 5.68
CA ALA A 139 17.21 3.00 5.36
C ALA A 139 16.88 3.85 6.60
N ARG A 140 16.38 3.22 7.68
CA ARG A 140 16.10 3.86 8.97
C ARG A 140 17.38 4.00 9.81
N ALA A 141 17.48 5.12 10.54
CA ALA A 141 18.59 5.49 11.44
C ALA A 141 19.90 5.94 10.76
N GLY A 142 19.83 6.40 9.50
CA GLY A 142 20.94 7.08 8.82
C GLY A 142 21.90 6.14 8.09
N LEU A 143 23.00 6.71 7.57
CA LEU A 143 24.03 6.00 6.81
C LEU A 143 24.99 5.23 7.73
N PRO A 144 25.60 4.13 7.24
CA PRO A 144 25.48 3.59 5.88
C PRO A 144 24.31 2.61 5.70
N HIS A 145 23.67 2.68 4.53
CA HIS A 145 22.79 1.63 4.03
C HIS A 145 23.60 0.34 3.88
N ASN A 146 23.05 -0.79 4.34
CA ASN A 146 23.69 -2.09 4.15
C ASN A 146 23.65 -2.54 2.68
N ILE A 147 22.60 -2.14 1.95
CA ILE A 147 22.40 -2.37 0.52
C ILE A 147 21.32 -1.41 -0.02
N THR A 148 21.41 -1.03 -1.30
CA THR A 148 20.46 -0.14 -1.97
C THR A 148 19.52 -0.97 -2.87
N GLN A 149 18.59 -1.70 -2.25
CA GLN A 149 17.66 -2.63 -2.91
C GLN A 149 16.32 -2.71 -2.14
N ARG A 150 15.24 -3.04 -2.84
CA ARG A 150 13.91 -3.31 -2.24
C ARG A 150 13.24 -4.55 -2.82
N SER A 151 12.18 -5.00 -2.16
CA SER A 151 11.23 -5.96 -2.71
C SER A 151 10.21 -5.29 -3.61
N ASN A 152 9.42 -6.10 -4.32
CA ASN A 152 8.13 -5.67 -4.81
C ASN A 152 7.25 -5.20 -3.62
N TYR A 153 6.33 -4.27 -3.85
CA TYR A 153 5.30 -3.96 -2.86
C TYR A 153 4.02 -4.76 -3.08
N VAL A 154 3.27 -4.95 -1.99
CA VAL A 154 2.02 -5.69 -1.94
C VAL A 154 0.97 -4.83 -1.27
N ALA A 155 -0.19 -4.65 -1.90
CA ALA A 155 -1.34 -4.02 -1.26
C ALA A 155 -2.24 -5.07 -0.63
N TYR A 156 -2.73 -4.78 0.58
CA TYR A 156 -3.56 -5.65 1.38
C TYR A 156 -4.78 -4.89 1.86
N GLU A 157 -5.95 -5.46 1.63
CA GLU A 157 -7.19 -5.00 2.23
C GLU A 157 -7.38 -5.72 3.55
N TRP A 158 -7.44 -4.94 4.63
CA TRP A 158 -7.42 -5.47 5.98
C TRP A 158 -8.61 -6.39 6.25
N GLY A 159 -8.33 -7.61 6.72
CA GLY A 159 -9.34 -8.64 6.96
C GLY A 159 -9.87 -9.34 5.71
N ARG A 160 -9.41 -8.98 4.50
CA ARG A 160 -9.80 -9.64 3.24
C ARG A 160 -8.66 -10.37 2.57
N GLY A 161 -7.50 -9.74 2.40
CA GLY A 161 -6.38 -10.37 1.71
C GLY A 161 -5.53 -9.42 0.89
N VAL A 162 -4.60 -10.02 0.15
CA VAL A 162 -3.79 -9.31 -0.86
C VAL A 162 -4.70 -8.92 -2.03
N VAL A 163 -4.63 -7.66 -2.44
CA VAL A 163 -5.43 -7.10 -3.55
C VAL A 163 -4.57 -6.60 -4.71
N PHE A 164 -3.26 -6.44 -4.51
CA PHE A 164 -2.32 -6.03 -5.54
C PHE A 164 -0.90 -6.50 -5.20
N VAL A 165 -0.13 -6.84 -6.23
CA VAL A 165 1.31 -7.12 -6.12
C VAL A 165 2.02 -6.41 -7.27
N GLU A 166 3.04 -5.62 -6.96
CA GLU A 166 3.82 -4.91 -7.97
C GLU A 166 4.46 -5.88 -8.96
N GLY A 167 4.30 -5.58 -10.24
CA GLY A 167 4.83 -6.40 -11.33
C GLY A 167 4.00 -7.64 -11.66
N GLN A 168 2.88 -7.88 -10.96
CA GLN A 168 1.89 -8.86 -11.37
C GLN A 168 0.74 -8.17 -12.12
N THR A 169 0.39 -8.69 -13.29
CA THR A 169 -0.86 -8.32 -13.96
C THR A 169 -2.01 -8.83 -13.11
N PRO A 170 -3.06 -8.03 -12.83
CA PRO A 170 -4.27 -8.55 -12.17
C PRO A 170 -4.76 -9.78 -12.93
N GLU A 171 -4.99 -10.87 -12.22
CA GLU A 171 -5.66 -12.03 -12.80
C GLU A 171 -7.03 -11.54 -13.31
N PRO A 172 -7.42 -11.83 -14.57
CA PRO A 172 -8.71 -11.38 -15.08
C PRO A 172 -9.81 -11.90 -14.15
N GLU A 173 -10.74 -11.02 -13.79
CA GLU A 173 -11.91 -11.40 -13.00
C GLU A 173 -12.58 -12.61 -13.69
N PRO A 174 -12.91 -13.69 -12.95
CA PRO A 174 -13.54 -14.85 -13.56
C PRO A 174 -14.81 -14.39 -14.28
N GLU A 175 -14.92 -14.71 -15.57
CA GLU A 175 -16.10 -14.35 -16.34
C GLU A 175 -17.35 -14.85 -15.58
N PRO A 176 -18.38 -14.00 -15.43
CA PRO A 176 -19.61 -14.43 -14.78
C PRO A 176 -20.11 -15.69 -15.49
N PRO A 177 -20.57 -16.72 -14.74
CA PRO A 177 -21.00 -17.96 -15.34
C PRO A 177 -22.05 -17.66 -16.41
N VAL A 178 -21.77 -18.09 -17.65
CA VAL A 178 -22.73 -18.00 -18.75
C VAL A 178 -23.94 -18.85 -18.35
N ILE A 179 -25.01 -18.21 -17.90
CA ILE A 179 -26.27 -18.88 -17.63
C ILE A 179 -26.89 -19.23 -18.99
N HIS A 180 -26.59 -20.43 -19.48
CA HIS A 180 -27.20 -21.01 -20.69
C HIS A 180 -28.73 -21.25 -20.58
N GLY A 181 -29.36 -20.88 -19.46
CA GLY A 181 -30.78 -21.09 -19.20
C GLY A 181 -31.74 -20.06 -19.81
N ALA A 182 -31.27 -18.92 -20.32
CA ALA A 182 -32.16 -17.86 -20.81
C ALA A 182 -32.49 -17.93 -22.33
N LEU A 183 -31.79 -18.77 -23.10
CA LEU A 183 -32.00 -18.88 -24.55
C LEU A 183 -33.07 -19.91 -24.94
N ASN A 184 -33.52 -20.77 -24.03
CA ASN A 184 -34.57 -21.76 -24.32
C ASN A 184 -35.99 -21.27 -24.09
N LEU A 185 -36.20 -20.04 -23.57
CA LEU A 185 -37.56 -19.51 -23.31
C LEU A 185 -38.11 -18.62 -24.45
N LEU A 186 -37.36 -18.43 -25.55
CA LEU A 186 -37.74 -17.58 -26.68
C LEU A 186 -37.90 -18.34 -28.01
N MET A 187 -37.79 -19.67 -28.01
CA MET A 187 -37.85 -20.51 -29.23
C MET A 187 -39.02 -21.51 -29.20
N GLU A 188 -40.05 -21.27 -28.39
CA GLU A 188 -41.28 -22.07 -28.44
C GLU A 188 -42.14 -21.56 -29.61
N GLU A 189 -41.89 -22.15 -30.78
CA GLU A 189 -42.70 -21.98 -31.98
C GLU A 189 -44.12 -22.53 -31.72
N PRO A 190 -45.20 -21.77 -32.00
CA PRO A 190 -46.55 -22.27 -31.79
C PRO A 190 -46.84 -23.44 -32.75
N ALA A 191 -47.41 -24.52 -32.21
CA ALA A 191 -47.77 -25.72 -32.96
C ALA A 191 -48.76 -25.39 -34.11
N PRO A 192 -48.63 -26.02 -35.28
CA PRO A 192 -49.56 -25.83 -36.39
C PRO A 192 -50.91 -26.54 -36.14
N ASP A 193 -51.98 -25.88 -36.57
CA ASP A 193 -53.39 -26.31 -36.51
C ASP A 193 -53.70 -27.61 -37.29
#